data_AF-A0A3M2KWP9-F1
#
_entry.id   AF-A0A3M2KWP9-F1
#
_cell.length_a   1.000
_cell.length_b   1.000
_cell.length_c   1.000
_cell.angle_alpha   90.00
_cell.angle_beta   90.00
_cell.angle_gamma   90.00
#
_symmetry.space_group_name_H-M   'P 1'
#
loop_
_entity.id
_entity.type
_entity.pdbx_description
1 polymer ?
#
loop_
_entity_poly.entity_id
_entity_poly.type
_entity_poly.pdbx_seq_one_letter_code
_entity_poly.pdbx_strand_id
1 'polypeptide(L)'
;MSTDGLYYLPDGFRESGRGSADTADAAESSRRYLGQATANSASYAGADAFVGSLNGTRDRQVREVDQAAEGRENMAESDYQVAAGGEEMDADANAALGLANPSYDPSSPVARSISDGV
;
A
#
# COMPACT_ATOMS: atom_id res chain seq x y z
N MET A 1 -20.75 7.07 -21.60
CA MET A 1 -20.59 5.74 -20.99
C MET A 1 -19.29 5.81 -20.23
N SER A 2 -19.34 5.81 -18.89
CA SER A 2 -18.12 5.81 -18.08
C SER A 2 -17.46 4.46 -18.22
N THR A 3 -16.29 4.43 -18.84
CA THR A 3 -15.32 3.34 -18.79
C THR A 3 -14.81 3.24 -17.35
N ASP A 4 -15.65 2.72 -16.47
CA ASP A 4 -15.30 2.31 -15.11
C ASP A 4 -14.62 0.92 -15.17
N GLY A 5 -13.70 0.78 -16.13
CA GLY A 5 -12.80 -0.35 -16.21
C GLY A 5 -11.66 -0.05 -15.26
N LEU A 6 -11.49 -0.89 -14.23
CA LEU A 6 -10.25 -0.98 -13.48
C LEU A 6 -9.16 -1.43 -14.47
N TYR A 7 -8.59 -0.47 -15.21
CA TYR A 7 -7.47 -0.74 -16.09
C TYR A 7 -6.29 -1.14 -15.21
N TYR A 8 -5.75 -2.33 -15.47
CA TYR A 8 -4.52 -2.78 -14.85
C TYR A 8 -3.39 -1.87 -15.35
N LEU A 9 -2.85 -1.06 -14.44
CA LEU A 9 -1.69 -0.20 -14.67
C LEU A 9 -0.65 -0.55 -13.60
N PRO A 10 0.41 -1.30 -13.94
CA PRO A 10 1.45 -1.70 -12.99
C PRO A 10 1.99 -0.53 -12.16
N ASP A 11 2.17 0.63 -12.81
CA ASP A 11 2.65 1.85 -12.17
C ASP A 11 1.68 2.43 -11.13
N GLY A 12 0.37 2.28 -11.36
CA GLY A 12 -0.65 2.67 -10.38
C GLY A 12 -0.60 1.83 -9.10
N PHE A 13 -0.40 0.52 -9.25
CA PHE A 13 -0.21 -0.37 -8.12
C PHE A 13 1.11 -0.09 -7.39
N ARG A 14 2.22 0.13 -8.10
CA ARG A 14 3.48 0.52 -7.44
C ARG A 14 3.37 1.80 -6.65
N GLU A 15 2.69 2.81 -7.20
CA GLU A 15 2.52 4.09 -6.52
C GLU A 15 1.61 3.94 -5.29
N SER A 16 0.53 3.15 -5.40
CA SER A 16 -0.31 2.79 -4.26
C SER A 16 0.48 2.03 -3.17
N GLY A 17 1.35 1.11 -3.59
CA GLY A 17 2.23 0.36 -2.70
C GLY A 17 3.22 1.26 -1.96
N ARG A 18 3.83 2.23 -2.64
CA ARG A 18 4.68 3.26 -2.02
C ARG A 18 3.91 4.09 -1.01
N GLY A 19 2.75 4.62 -1.40
CA GLY A 19 1.91 5.42 -0.50
C GLY A 19 1.46 4.66 0.74
N SER A 20 1.17 3.36 0.60
CA SER A 20 0.83 2.50 1.73
C SER A 20 2.05 2.27 2.64
N ALA A 21 3.24 2.01 2.08
CA ALA A 21 4.48 1.86 2.86
C ALA A 21 4.84 3.15 3.62
N ASP A 22 4.80 4.31 2.97
CA ASP A 22 5.05 5.61 3.61
C ASP A 22 4.08 5.88 4.76
N THR A 23 2.82 5.46 4.60
CA THR A 23 1.80 5.59 5.64
C THR A 23 2.05 4.63 6.80
N ALA A 24 2.55 3.42 6.54
CA ALA A 24 2.95 2.47 7.57
C ALA A 24 4.11 3.04 8.41
N ASP A 25 5.14 3.60 7.77
CA ASP A 25 6.27 4.25 8.45
C ASP A 25 5.81 5.44 9.32
N ALA A 26 4.90 6.26 8.79
CA ALA A 26 4.31 7.37 9.55
C ALA A 26 3.51 6.90 10.77
N ALA A 27 2.78 5.79 10.63
CA ALA A 27 2.06 5.15 11.73
C ALA A 27 3.04 4.60 12.77
N GLU A 28 4.11 3.91 12.37
CA GLU A 28 5.12 3.41 13.30
C GLU A 28 5.81 4.54 14.08
N SER A 29 6.16 5.63 13.40
CA SER A 29 6.70 6.84 14.03
C SER A 29 5.74 7.43 15.06
N SER A 30 4.45 7.53 14.71
CA SER A 30 3.39 8.01 15.61
C SER A 30 3.22 7.11 16.83
N ARG A 31 3.29 5.79 16.64
CA ARG A 31 3.26 4.80 17.73
C ARG A 31 4.44 4.98 18.68
N ARG A 32 5.65 5.16 18.16
CA ARG A 32 6.85 5.42 18.98
C ARG A 32 6.72 6.72 19.77
N TYR A 33 6.22 7.78 19.14
CA TYR A 33 6.00 9.07 19.80
C TYR A 33 4.95 8.97 20.93
N LEU A 34 3.78 8.39 20.64
CA LEU A 34 2.76 8.12 21.66
C LEU A 34 3.27 7.18 22.76
N GLY A 35 4.15 6.24 22.40
CA GLY A 35 4.85 5.34 23.31
C GLY A 35 5.59 6.05 24.45
N GLN A 36 6.20 7.19 24.13
CA GLN A 36 7.02 7.97 25.05
C GLN A 36 6.17 8.90 25.94
N ALA A 37 4.95 9.23 25.53
CA ALA A 37 4.04 10.12 26.23
C ALA A 37 3.30 9.40 27.38
N THR A 38 4.00 9.14 28.49
CA THR A 38 3.38 8.62 29.72
C THR A 38 3.16 9.75 30.73
N ALA A 39 1.91 9.95 31.14
CA ALA A 39 1.56 10.93 32.16
C ALA A 39 1.80 10.38 33.56
N ASN A 40 2.29 11.24 34.46
CA ASN A 40 2.54 10.94 35.87
C ASN A 40 1.55 11.73 36.75
N SER A 41 0.87 11.07 37.69
CA SER A 41 -0.10 11.73 38.58
C SER A 41 0.51 12.80 39.47
N ALA A 42 1.81 12.71 39.81
CA ALA A 42 2.52 13.77 40.52
C ALA A 42 2.55 15.10 39.74
N SER A 43 2.57 15.05 38.40
CA SER A 43 2.50 16.22 37.53
C SER A 43 1.10 16.83 37.41
N TYR A 44 0.08 16.10 37.88
CA TYR A 44 -1.33 16.50 37.85
C TYR A 44 -1.94 16.57 39.26
N ALA A 45 -1.15 17.02 40.25
CA ALA A 45 -1.58 17.22 41.63
C ALA A 45 -2.22 15.96 42.28
N GLY A 46 -1.78 14.76 41.88
CA GLY A 46 -2.32 13.49 42.40
C GLY A 46 -3.64 13.06 41.77
N ALA A 47 -4.01 13.61 40.61
CA ALA A 47 -5.24 13.23 39.89
C ALA A 47 -5.12 11.84 39.22
N ASP A 48 -5.01 10.78 40.02
CA ASP A 48 -4.74 9.41 39.56
C ASP A 48 -5.77 8.89 38.55
N ALA A 49 -7.06 9.17 38.77
CA ALA A 49 -8.13 8.74 37.86
C ALA A 49 -8.04 9.41 36.48
N PHE A 50 -7.69 10.70 36.45
CA PHE A 50 -7.48 11.44 35.20
C PHE A 50 -6.28 10.90 34.44
N VAL A 51 -5.14 10.74 35.12
CA VAL A 51 -3.91 10.22 34.52
C VAL A 51 -4.09 8.77 34.06
N GLY A 52 -4.79 7.94 34.83
CA GLY A 52 -5.14 6.57 34.43
C GLY A 52 -5.98 6.54 33.15
N SER A 53 -6.98 7.41 33.02
CA SER A 53 -7.79 7.54 31.80
C SER A 53 -6.96 8.01 30.59
N LEU A 54 -6.08 9.00 30.81
CA LEU A 54 -5.20 9.53 29.77
C LEU A 54 -4.23 8.46 29.26
N ASN A 55 -3.54 7.77 30.17
CA ASN A 55 -2.61 6.69 29.82
C ASN A 55 -3.35 5.52 29.15
N GLY A 56 -4.54 5.14 29.64
CA GLY A 56 -5.36 4.10 29.01
C GLY A 56 -5.81 4.45 27.59
N THR A 57 -6.14 5.72 27.33
CA THR A 57 -6.46 6.23 25.98
C THR A 57 -5.23 6.19 25.07
N ARG A 58 -4.08 6.64 25.58
CA ARG A 58 -2.79 6.57 24.86
C ARG A 58 -2.43 5.12 24.51
N ASP A 59 -2.57 4.18 25.44
CA ASP A 59 -2.30 2.76 25.19
C ASP A 59 -3.24 2.17 24.13
N ARG A 60 -4.51 2.59 24.13
CA ARG A 60 -5.47 2.20 23.09
C ARG A 60 -5.06 2.73 21.72
N GLN A 61 -4.72 4.02 21.62
CA GLN A 61 -4.28 4.64 20.38
C GLN A 61 -3.01 4.00 19.85
N VAL A 62 -2.04 3.69 20.72
CA VAL A 62 -0.81 2.97 20.35
C VAL A 62 -1.13 1.65 19.67
N ARG A 63 -2.09 0.86 20.19
CA ARG A 63 -2.50 -0.41 19.56
C ARG A 63 -3.23 -0.21 18.24
N GLU A 64 -4.13 0.77 18.16
CA GLU A 64 -4.89 1.05 16.92
C GLU A 64 -3.96 1.53 15.79
N VAL A 65 -2.94 2.32 16.12
CA VAL A 65 -1.91 2.76 15.18
C VAL A 65 -1.03 1.59 14.73
N ASP A 66 -0.68 0.66 15.63
CA ASP A 66 0.07 -0.57 15.31
C ASP A 66 -0.67 -1.42 14.27
N GLN A 67 -1.98 -1.62 14.48
CA GLN A 67 -2.85 -2.34 13.54
C GLN A 67 -2.98 -1.63 12.19
N ALA A 68 -3.02 -0.30 12.20
CA ALA A 68 -3.07 0.49 10.98
C ALA A 68 -1.75 0.38 10.18
N ALA A 69 -0.60 0.38 10.86
CA ALA A 69 0.71 0.15 10.24
C ALA A 69 0.77 -1.23 9.57
N GLU A 70 0.43 -2.29 10.30
CA GLU A 70 0.39 -3.66 9.76
C GLU A 70 -0.57 -3.78 8.56
N GLY A 71 -1.76 -3.19 8.64
CA GLY A 71 -2.71 -3.17 7.53
C GLY A 71 -2.16 -2.45 6.29
N ARG A 72 -1.37 -1.38 6.48
CA ARG A 72 -0.74 -0.62 5.41
C ARG A 72 0.43 -1.36 4.78
N GLU A 73 1.25 -2.06 5.58
CA GLU A 73 2.31 -2.95 5.07
C GLU A 73 1.72 -4.07 4.20
N ASN A 74 0.65 -4.71 4.67
CA ASN A 74 -0.03 -5.77 3.92
C ASN A 74 -0.61 -5.25 2.59
N MET A 75 -1.19 -4.05 2.57
CA MET A 75 -1.65 -3.42 1.32
C MET A 75 -0.50 -3.09 0.39
N ALA A 76 0.61 -2.56 0.92
CA ALA A 76 1.80 -2.28 0.13
C ALA A 76 2.35 -3.55 -0.54
N GLU A 77 2.48 -4.64 0.23
CA GLU A 77 2.91 -5.93 -0.29
C GLU A 77 1.96 -6.45 -1.38
N SER A 78 0.65 -6.43 -1.13
CA SER A 78 -0.36 -6.85 -2.10
C SER A 78 -0.28 -6.05 -3.40
N ASP A 79 -0.12 -4.73 -3.32
CA ASP A 79 -0.02 -3.86 -4.49
C ASP A 79 1.23 -4.16 -5.31
N TYR A 80 2.38 -4.38 -4.65
CA TYR A 80 3.60 -4.79 -5.35
C TYR A 80 3.49 -6.17 -5.99
N GLN A 81 2.83 -7.13 -5.33
CA GLN A 81 2.58 -8.46 -5.89
C GLN A 81 1.68 -8.40 -7.13
N VAL A 82 0.63 -7.57 -7.09
CA VAL A 82 -0.26 -7.37 -8.25
C VAL A 82 0.50 -6.74 -9.42
N ALA A 83 1.32 -5.72 -9.17
CA ALA A 83 2.15 -5.10 -10.20
C ALA A 83 3.16 -6.07 -10.82
N ALA A 84 3.81 -6.91 -10.00
CA ALA A 84 4.75 -7.91 -10.49
C ALA A 84 4.04 -9.01 -11.31
N GLY A 85 2.92 -9.52 -10.79
CA GLY A 85 2.18 -10.60 -11.42
C GLY A 85 1.59 -10.22 -12.79
N GLY A 86 1.06 -9.01 -12.94
CA GLY A 86 0.55 -8.60 -14.25
C GLY A 86 1.65 -8.25 -15.25
N GLU A 87 2.82 -7.78 -14.81
CA GLU A 87 3.98 -7.64 -15.71
C GLU A 87 4.51 -8.99 -16.21
N GLU A 88 4.52 -10.01 -15.35
CA GLU A 88 4.83 -11.37 -15.75
C GLU A 88 3.82 -11.88 -16.79
N MET A 89 2.52 -11.65 -16.57
CA MET A 89 1.49 -11.98 -17.55
C MET A 89 1.66 -11.23 -18.88
N ASP A 90 1.99 -9.94 -18.85
CA ASP A 90 2.23 -9.14 -20.06
C ASP A 90 3.47 -9.64 -20.83
N ALA A 91 4.52 -10.04 -20.11
CA ALA A 91 5.72 -10.63 -20.71
C ALA A 91 5.42 -11.99 -21.37
N ASP A 92 4.68 -12.86 -20.67
CA ASP A 92 4.28 -14.17 -21.19
C ASP A 92 3.34 -14.05 -22.39
N ALA A 93 2.39 -13.11 -22.35
CA ALA A 93 1.50 -12.84 -23.48
C ALA A 93 2.27 -12.35 -24.71
N ASN A 94 3.22 -11.42 -24.54
CA ASN A 94 4.08 -10.96 -25.62
C ASN A 94 4.97 -12.07 -26.19
N ALA A 95 5.52 -12.93 -25.34
CA ALA A 95 6.30 -14.09 -25.76
C ALA A 95 5.44 -15.08 -26.56
N ALA A 96 4.22 -15.37 -26.10
CA ALA A 96 3.27 -16.25 -26.78
C ALA A 96 2.86 -15.69 -28.16
N LEU A 97 2.61 -14.38 -28.26
CA LEU A 97 2.30 -13.71 -29.54
C LEU A 97 3.48 -13.77 -30.52
N GLY A 98 4.71 -13.54 -30.03
CA GLY A 98 5.93 -13.66 -30.84
C GLY A 98 6.19 -15.08 -31.35
N LEU A 99 5.87 -16.10 -30.55
CA LEU A 99 5.97 -17.51 -30.95
C LEU A 99 4.86 -17.92 -31.94
N ALA A 100 3.65 -17.38 -31.78
CA ALA A 100 2.51 -17.66 -32.66
C ALA A 100 2.64 -17.00 -34.04
N ASN A 101 3.41 -15.92 -34.16
CA ASN A 101 3.64 -15.25 -35.42
C ASN A 101 5.12 -14.82 -35.56
N PRO A 102 5.97 -15.61 -36.26
CA PRO A 102 7.40 -15.29 -36.44
C PRO A 102 7.66 -14.04 -37.30
N SER A 103 6.60 -13.43 -37.87
CA SER A 103 6.64 -12.13 -38.57
C SER A 103 6.15 -10.97 -37.68
N TYR A 104 5.91 -11.23 -36.39
CA TYR A 104 5.42 -10.26 -35.43
C TYR A 104 6.50 -9.21 -35.16
N ASP A 105 6.27 -8.02 -35.69
CA ASP A 105 7.00 -6.81 -35.33
C ASP A 105 6.28 -6.17 -34.12
N PRO A 106 6.88 -6.17 -32.91
CA PRO A 106 6.29 -5.54 -31.73
C PRO A 106 6.14 -4.02 -31.88
N SER A 107 6.83 -3.40 -32.84
CA SER A 107 6.65 -1.99 -33.21
C SER A 107 5.48 -1.74 -34.17
N SER A 108 4.80 -2.78 -34.66
CA SER A 108 3.62 -2.67 -35.51
C SER A 108 2.49 -1.91 -34.80
N PRO A 109 1.75 -1.02 -35.50
CA PRO A 109 0.58 -0.34 -34.93
C PRO A 109 -0.48 -1.33 -34.40
N VAL A 110 -0.60 -2.50 -35.03
CA VAL A 110 -1.55 -3.55 -34.62
C VAL A 110 -1.07 -4.26 -33.35
N ALA A 111 0.24 -4.48 -33.20
CA ALA A 111 0.84 -5.06 -32.00
C ALA A 111 0.67 -4.13 -30.79
N ARG A 112 0.89 -2.83 -30.98
CA ARG A 112 0.67 -1.80 -29.95
C ARG A 112 -0.80 -1.62 -29.57
N SER A 113 -1.72 -1.71 -30.52
CA SER A 113 -3.16 -1.68 -30.21
C SER A 113 -3.61 -2.84 -29.32
N ILE A 114 -3.00 -4.02 -29.48
CA ILE A 114 -3.31 -5.19 -28.65
C ILE A 114 -2.66 -5.07 -27.27
N SER A 115 -1.44 -4.53 -27.15
CA SER A 115 -0.80 -4.30 -25.85
C SER A 115 -1.44 -3.14 -25.08
N ASP A 116 -1.87 -2.09 -25.78
CA ASP A 116 -2.40 -0.87 -25.16
C ASP A 116 -3.91 -0.99 -24.82
N GLY A 117 -4.54 -2.14 -25.14
CA GLY A 117 -5.91 -2.44 -24.72
C GLY A 117 -6.98 -1.47 -25.23
N VAL A 118 -6.90 -1.07 -26.52
CA VAL A 118 -7.89 -0.24 -27.23
C VAL A 118 -8.89 -1.04 -28.05
#